data_AF-A0A2M8C1M0-F1
#
_entry.id   AF-A0A2M8C1M0-F1
#
_cell.length_a   1.000
_cell.length_b   1.000
_cell.length_c   1.000
_cell.angle_alpha   90.00
_cell.angle_beta   90.00
_cell.angle_gamma   90.00
#
_symmetry.space_group_name_H-M   'P 1'
#
loop_
_entity.id
_entity.type
_entity.pdbx_description
1 polymer ?
#
loop_
_entity_poly.entity_id
_entity_poly.type
_entity_poly.pdbx_seq_one_letter_code
_entity_poly.pdbx_strand_id
1 'polypeptide(L)'
;GIIRSSIRGGDQAFRYGGDEFVVILPETTPDNAYVVAERLRGQMATEMGAKNIAVTCSIGLASYPSDGVMSGELVTAADTALYHAKRTGG
;
A
#
# COMPACT_ATOMS: atom_id res chain seq x y z
N GLY A 1 -9.27 11.38 3.81
CA GLY A 1 -7.83 11.13 4.02
C GLY A 1 -7.28 10.42 2.80
N ILE A 2 -6.03 10.68 2.43
CA ILE A 2 -5.42 10.31 1.14
C ILE A 2 -5.65 8.84 0.78
N ILE A 3 -5.49 7.94 1.76
CA ILE A 3 -5.71 6.50 1.54
C ILE A 3 -7.15 6.19 1.13
N ARG A 4 -8.14 6.74 1.86
CA ARG A 4 -9.56 6.50 1.59
C ARG A 4 -10.04 7.08 0.25
N SER A 5 -9.41 8.17 -0.24
CA SER A 5 -9.74 8.75 -1.56
C SER A 5 -9.08 8.00 -2.73
N SER A 6 -8.12 7.13 -2.46
CA SER A 6 -7.40 6.34 -3.46
C SER A 6 -7.96 4.93 -3.68
N ILE A 7 -8.91 4.49 -2.85
CA ILE A 7 -9.45 3.12 -2.85
C ILE A 7 -10.97 3.15 -3.14
N ARG A 8 -11.53 2.02 -3.60
CA ARG A 8 -12.99 1.92 -3.86
C ARG A 8 -13.76 1.60 -2.58
N GLY A 9 -15.08 1.76 -2.60
CA GLY A 9 -15.93 1.55 -1.42
C GLY A 9 -15.91 0.13 -0.84
N GLY A 10 -15.55 -0.90 -1.62
CA GLY A 10 -15.39 -2.28 -1.15
C GLY A 10 -14.01 -2.59 -0.57
N ASP A 11 -13.04 -1.69 -0.72
CA ASP A 11 -11.70 -1.85 -0.16
C ASP A 11 -11.68 -1.41 1.29
N GLN A 12 -10.77 -1.99 2.07
CA GLN A 12 -10.66 -1.71 3.50
C GLN A 12 -9.29 -1.13 3.81
N ALA A 13 -9.26 -0.02 4.56
CA ALA A 13 -8.02 0.61 4.99
C ALA A 13 -7.95 0.66 6.52
N PHE A 14 -6.82 0.23 7.06
CA PHE A 14 -6.54 0.14 8.49
C PHE A 14 -5.24 0.87 8.82
N ARG A 15 -5.16 1.44 10.02
CA ARG A 15 -3.90 1.87 10.61
C ARG A 15 -3.39 0.73 11.47
N TYR A 16 -2.26 0.15 11.10
CA TYR A 16 -1.70 -1.03 11.77
C TYR A 16 -0.97 -0.63 13.06
N GLY A 17 -0.18 0.44 13.00
CA GLY A 17 0.52 1.01 14.15
C GLY A 17 1.41 2.17 13.71
N GLY A 18 1.64 3.17 14.55
CA GLY A 18 2.53 4.30 14.19
C GLY A 18 2.13 4.96 12.87
N ASP A 19 3.03 4.97 11.90
CA ASP A 19 2.86 5.45 10.52
C ASP A 19 2.56 4.34 9.50
N GLU A 20 2.29 3.11 9.96
CA GLU A 20 2.00 1.95 9.12
C GLU A 20 0.49 1.81 8.85
N PHE A 21 0.17 1.58 7.59
CA PHE A 21 -1.19 1.41 7.10
C PHE A 21 -1.29 0.17 6.24
N VAL A 22 -2.41 -0.54 6.35
CA VAL A 22 -2.73 -1.73 5.56
C VAL A 22 -3.98 -1.48 4.75
N VAL A 23 -3.94 -1.85 3.48
CA VAL A 23 -5.11 -1.80 2.59
C VAL A 23 -5.40 -3.22 2.09
N ILE A 24 -6.62 -3.68 2.29
CA ILE A 24 -7.12 -4.95 1.77
C ILE A 24 -7.98 -4.65 0.54
N LEU A 25 -7.64 -5.31 -0.57
CA LEU A 25 -8.28 -5.17 -1.88
C LEU A 25 -8.94 -6.50 -2.27
N PRO A 26 -10.19 -6.77 -1.86
CA PRO A 26 -10.92 -7.97 -2.27
C PRO A 26 -11.00 -8.05 -3.80
N GLU A 27 -11.15 -9.23 -4.42
CA GLU A 27 -11.42 -9.35 -5.87
C GLU A 27 -10.52 -8.48 -6.76
N THR A 28 -9.25 -8.38 -6.41
CA THR A 28 -8.28 -7.49 -7.08
C THR A 28 -7.10 -8.33 -7.55
N THR A 29 -6.75 -8.18 -8.82
CA THR A 29 -5.58 -8.83 -9.40
C THR A 29 -4.30 -8.12 -8.94
N PRO A 30 -3.13 -8.81 -8.96
CA PRO A 30 -1.85 -8.18 -8.64
C PRO A 30 -1.59 -6.89 -9.43
N ASP A 31 -1.87 -6.88 -10.73
CA ASP A 31 -1.70 -5.70 -11.59
C ASP A 31 -2.58 -4.53 -11.15
N ASN A 32 -3.83 -4.80 -10.79
CA ASN A 32 -4.74 -3.76 -10.29
C ASN A 32 -4.34 -3.27 -8.89
N ALA A 33 -3.80 -4.16 -8.05
CA ALA A 33 -3.25 -3.78 -6.75
C ALA A 33 -2.04 -2.84 -6.92
N TYR A 34 -1.18 -3.10 -7.91
CA TYR A 34 -0.08 -2.21 -8.28
C TYR A 34 -0.58 -0.83 -8.73
N VAL A 35 -1.61 -0.76 -9.58
CA VAL A 35 -2.23 0.51 -9.98
C VAL A 35 -2.78 1.28 -8.77
N VAL A 36 -3.41 0.60 -7.81
CA VAL A 36 -3.90 1.22 -6.57
C VAL A 36 -2.73 1.76 -5.74
N ALA A 37 -1.64 1.00 -5.60
CA ALA A 37 -0.45 1.43 -4.86
C ALA A 37 0.22 2.67 -5.50
N GLU A 38 0.42 2.69 -6.81
CA GLU A 38 1.02 3.85 -7.48
C GLU A 38 0.14 5.10 -7.40
N ARG A 39 -1.19 4.92 -7.49
CA ARG A 39 -2.14 6.01 -7.25
C ARG A 39 -2.02 6.57 -5.84
N LEU A 40 -1.97 5.70 -4.82
CA LEU A 40 -1.77 6.10 -3.42
C LEU A 40 -0.47 6.89 -3.24
N ARG A 41 0.64 6.38 -3.80
CA ARG A 41 1.96 7.00 -3.73
C ARG A 41 1.97 8.37 -4.41
N GLY A 42 1.40 8.48 -5.61
CA GLY A 42 1.29 9.74 -6.35
C GLY A 42 0.42 10.79 -5.67
N GLN A 43 -0.74 10.38 -5.13
CA GLN A 43 -1.60 11.29 -4.35
C GLN A 43 -0.89 11.78 -3.08
N MET A 44 -0.19 10.90 -2.35
CA MET A 44 0.59 11.29 -1.18
C MET A 44 1.64 12.34 -1.52
N ALA A 45 2.45 12.07 -2.56
CA ALA A 45 3.49 13.01 -3.00
C ALA A 45 2.91 14.37 -3.41
N THR A 46 1.76 14.38 -4.11
CA THR A 46 1.10 15.61 -4.54
C THR A 46 0.58 16.43 -3.36
N GLU A 47 -0.15 15.78 -2.44
CA GLU A 47 -0.76 16.43 -1.28
C GLU A 47 0.28 16.93 -0.26
N MET A 48 1.38 16.19 -0.07
CA MET A 48 2.48 16.60 0.81
C MET A 48 3.31 17.71 0.16
N GLY A 49 3.56 17.62 -1.15
CA GLY A 49 4.23 18.66 -1.92
C GLY A 49 3.48 19.99 -1.89
N ALA A 50 2.15 19.98 -2.03
CA ALA A 50 1.32 21.18 -1.91
C ALA A 50 1.38 21.84 -0.52
N LYS A 51 1.75 21.08 0.51
CA LYS A 51 1.93 21.56 1.89
C LYS A 51 3.39 21.88 2.24
N ASN A 52 4.30 21.75 1.28
CA ASN A 52 5.75 21.89 1.48
C ASN A 52 6.29 20.94 2.58
N ILE A 53 5.70 19.75 2.68
CA ILE A 53 6.10 18.69 3.62
C ILE A 53 6.82 17.60 2.81
N ALA A 54 8.08 17.32 3.15
CA ALA A 54 8.86 16.28 2.49
C ALA A 54 8.56 14.90 3.08
N VAL A 55 7.43 14.30 2.67
CA VAL A 55 7.01 12.94 3.07
C VAL A 55 6.66 12.13 1.82
N THR A 56 7.23 10.94 1.71
CA THR A 56 6.87 9.91 0.74
C THR A 56 6.34 8.67 1.46
N CYS A 57 5.82 7.70 0.70
CA CYS A 57 5.44 6.40 1.25
C CYS A 57 6.04 5.28 0.40
N SER A 58 6.46 4.22 1.07
CA SER A 58 6.80 2.94 0.43
C SER A 58 5.62 1.99 0.63
N ILE A 59 5.30 1.19 -0.39
CA ILE A 59 4.16 0.26 -0.38
C ILE A 59 4.68 -1.12 -0.78
N GLY A 60 4.41 -2.12 0.05
CA GLY A 60 4.60 -3.53 -0.28
C GLY A 60 3.28 -4.18 -0.69
N LEU A 61 3.33 -5.11 -1.65
CA LEU A 61 2.16 -5.81 -2.17
C LEU A 61 2.30 -7.31 -1.93
N ALA A 62 1.17 -7.95 -1.63
CA ALA A 62 1.00 -9.40 -1.58
C ALA A 62 -0.41 -9.75 -2.07
N SER A 63 -0.54 -10.89 -2.74
CA SER A 63 -1.76 -11.35 -3.37
C SER A 63 -2.08 -12.79 -2.95
N TYR A 64 -3.31 -13.01 -2.51
CA TYR A 64 -3.84 -14.35 -2.31
C TYR A 64 -4.28 -14.93 -3.66
N PRO A 65 -4.00 -16.21 -3.98
CA PRO A 65 -3.20 -17.17 -3.20
C PRO A 65 -1.70 -17.21 -3.57
N SER A 66 -1.22 -16.37 -4.49
CA SER A 66 0.13 -16.48 -5.07
C SER A 66 1.26 -16.27 -4.06
N ASP A 67 1.05 -15.38 -3.09
CA ASP A 67 2.06 -14.99 -2.08
C ASP A 67 1.78 -15.62 -0.71
N GLY A 68 0.81 -16.52 -0.63
CA GLY A 68 0.38 -17.17 0.61
C GLY A 68 -1.11 -17.48 0.60
N VAL A 69 -1.47 -18.52 1.35
CA VAL A 69 -2.86 -18.94 1.57
C VAL A 69 -3.34 -18.62 2.99
N MET A 70 -2.41 -18.34 3.90
CA MET A 70 -2.68 -17.90 5.26
C MET A 70 -2.41 -16.40 5.42
N SER A 71 -3.16 -15.74 6.30
CA SER A 71 -3.00 -14.30 6.56
C SER A 71 -1.57 -13.91 6.96
N GLY A 72 -0.90 -14.71 7.79
CA GLY A 72 0.47 -14.45 8.21
C GLY A 72 1.50 -14.51 7.07
N GLU A 73 1.27 -15.36 6.07
CA GLU A 73 2.13 -15.46 4.88
C GLU A 73 2.00 -14.20 4.02
N LEU A 74 0.76 -13.74 3.79
CA LEU A 74 0.47 -12.52 3.04
C LEU A 74 1.07 -11.27 3.70
N VAL A 75 0.96 -11.17 5.04
CA VAL A 75 1.59 -10.06 5.78
C VAL A 75 3.10 -10.11 5.64
N THR A 76 3.71 -11.29 5.79
CA THR A 76 5.16 -11.46 5.65
C THR A 76 5.66 -11.12 4.25
N ALA A 77 4.91 -11.53 3.22
CA ALA A 77 5.21 -11.22 1.82
C ALA A 77 5.12 -9.70 1.55
N ALA A 78 4.05 -9.05 2.04
CA ALA A 78 3.86 -7.60 1.89
C ALA A 78 4.97 -6.82 2.60
N ASP A 79 5.34 -7.21 3.83
CA ASP A 79 6.45 -6.59 4.58
C ASP A 79 7.80 -6.77 3.88
N THR A 80 8.05 -7.96 3.33
CA THR A 80 9.27 -8.22 2.56
C THR A 80 9.34 -7.32 1.33
N ALA A 81 8.24 -7.21 0.57
CA ALA A 81 8.15 -6.31 -0.57
C ALA A 81 8.31 -4.83 -0.17
N LEU A 82 7.71 -4.42 0.94
CA LEU A 82 7.85 -3.06 1.50
C LEU A 82 9.30 -2.76 1.87
N TYR A 83 9.99 -3.71 2.49
CA TYR A 83 11.40 -3.59 2.85
C TYR A 83 12.28 -3.43 1.61
N HIS A 84 11.99 -4.19 0.53
CA HIS A 84 12.66 -4.02 -0.76
C HIS A 84 12.42 -2.63 -1.37
N ALA A 85 11.18 -2.13 -1.33
CA ALA A 85 10.85 -0.78 -1.82
C ALA A 85 11.63 0.30 -1.05
N LYS A 86 11.69 0.22 0.28
CA LYS A 86 12.46 1.16 1.13
C LYS A 86 13.96 1.15 0.76
N ARG A 87 14.52 -0.01 0.42
CA ARG A 87 15.95 -0.17 0.08
C ARG A 87 16.31 0.28 -1.33
N THR A 88 15.36 0.30 -2.24
CA THR A 88 15.59 0.62 -3.66
C THR A 88 15.30 2.08 -4.00
N GLY A 89 15.02 2.91 -2.99
CA GLY A 89 14.86 4.35 -3.11
C GLY A 89 13.40 4.77 -3.08
N GLY A 90 12.77 4.60 -1.91
CA GLY A 90 11.35 4.91 -1.68
C GLY A 90 10.91 6.34 -1.99
#